data_AF-A0A947WV23-F1
#
_entry.id   AF-A0A947WV23-F1
#
_cell.length_a   1.000
_cell.length_b   1.000
_cell.length_c   1.000
_cell.angle_alpha   90.00
_cell.angle_beta   90.00
_cell.angle_gamma   90.00
#
_symmetry.space_group_name_H-M   'P 1'
#
loop_
_entity.id
_entity.type
_entity.pdbx_description
1 polymer ?
#
loop_
_entity_poly.entity_id
_entity_poly.type
_entity_poly.pdbx_seq_one_letter_code
_entity_poly.pdbx_strand_id
1 'polypeptide(L)'
;MDKTTQELIENLKTMNEVNGNFTKREVDTFVFCFLLISYLEKAIQKTLYEALLDSQKEELKYSELIDLLLKEKTFTQKLDIFEFLINGSSVWVKDKNFVSLCRRVNSGIRNKLFHFKLNELEYRGMDVSKVENQNKIIADLISAEAKIKQGEEPISMQGKES
;
A
#
# COMPACT_ATOMS: atom_id res chain seq x y z
N MET A 1 -15.61 -0.09 -13.06
CA MET A 1 -14.21 0.37 -13.15
C MET A 1 -14.25 1.88 -13.11
N ASP A 2 -13.55 2.51 -12.17
CA ASP A 2 -13.64 3.98 -12.01
C ASP A 2 -12.94 4.72 -13.17
N LYS A 3 -13.27 6.01 -13.32
CA LYS A 3 -12.80 6.85 -14.43
C LYS A 3 -11.28 6.98 -14.46
N THR A 4 -10.65 7.05 -13.28
CA THR A 4 -9.20 7.13 -13.11
C THR A 4 -8.49 5.87 -13.64
N THR A 5 -9.08 4.70 -13.42
CA THR A 5 -8.56 3.43 -13.92
C THR A 5 -8.67 3.33 -15.44
N GLN A 6 -9.76 3.86 -16.03
CA GLN A 6 -9.93 3.92 -17.49
C GLN A 6 -8.91 4.85 -18.15
N GLU A 7 -8.71 6.05 -17.61
CA GLU A 7 -7.72 7.02 -18.13
C GLU A 7 -6.28 6.48 -18.01
N LEU A 8 -5.96 5.76 -16.93
CA LEU A 8 -4.63 5.14 -16.78
C LEU A 8 -4.40 4.06 -17.85
N ILE A 9 -5.41 3.22 -18.12
CA ILE A 9 -5.34 2.19 -19.17
C ILE A 9 -5.18 2.83 -20.56
N GLU A 10 -5.89 3.93 -20.83
CA GLU A 10 -5.81 4.64 -22.11
C GLU A 10 -4.43 5.30 -22.30
N ASN A 11 -3.90 5.96 -21.27
CA ASN A 11 -2.55 6.53 -21.31
C ASN A 11 -1.46 5.46 -21.49
N LEU A 12 -1.63 4.28 -20.88
CA LEU A 12 -0.71 3.15 -21.08
C LEU A 12 -0.77 2.60 -22.50
N LYS A 13 -1.94 2.60 -23.14
CA LYS A 13 -2.08 2.23 -24.57
C LYS A 13 -1.38 3.25 -25.46
N THR A 14 -1.55 4.55 -25.21
CA THR A 14 -0.86 5.59 -25.97
C THR A 14 0.67 5.51 -25.78
N MET A 15 1.15 5.23 -24.58
CA MET A 15 2.59 5.01 -24.34
C MET A 15 3.14 3.75 -25.04
N ASN A 16 2.31 2.72 -25.18
CA ASN A 16 2.63 1.50 -25.91
C ASN A 16 2.81 1.76 -27.43
N GLU A 17 1.96 2.63 -28.00
CA GLU A 17 2.07 3.04 -29.39
C GLU A 17 3.33 3.87 -29.69
N VAL A 18 3.88 4.57 -28.70
CA VAL A 18 4.98 5.54 -28.88
C VAL A 18 6.37 4.96 -28.56
N ASN A 19 6.50 3.99 -27.64
CA ASN A 19 7.80 3.53 -27.12
C ASN A 19 8.13 2.05 -27.32
N GLY A 20 7.28 1.29 -28.01
CA GLY A 20 7.49 -0.13 -28.33
C GLY A 20 6.32 -0.99 -27.89
N ASN A 21 5.98 -1.98 -28.73
CA ASN A 21 4.82 -2.85 -28.57
C ASN A 21 4.91 -3.74 -27.30
N PHE A 22 4.52 -3.22 -26.13
CA PHE A 22 4.15 -4.01 -24.97
C PHE A 22 3.06 -5.01 -25.35
N THR A 23 3.31 -6.26 -24.99
CA THR A 23 2.35 -7.34 -25.04
C THR A 23 1.21 -7.08 -24.06
N LYS A 24 0.04 -7.67 -24.32
CA LYS A 24 -1.10 -7.63 -23.38
C LYS A 24 -0.69 -8.08 -21.97
N ARG A 25 0.16 -9.10 -21.85
CA ARG A 25 0.66 -9.62 -20.57
C ARG A 25 1.48 -8.57 -19.81
N GLU A 26 2.31 -7.80 -20.49
CA GLU A 26 3.10 -6.73 -19.88
C GLU A 26 2.21 -5.60 -19.37
N VAL A 27 1.20 -5.21 -20.14
CA VAL A 27 0.19 -4.22 -19.71
C VAL A 27 -0.57 -4.72 -18.48
N ASP A 28 -1.07 -5.95 -18.51
CA ASP A 28 -1.80 -6.55 -17.39
C ASP A 28 -0.92 -6.62 -16.12
N THR A 29 0.36 -6.98 -16.28
CA THR A 29 1.34 -7.03 -15.18
C THR A 29 1.62 -5.64 -14.61
N PHE A 30 1.80 -4.63 -15.47
CA PHE A 30 1.99 -3.25 -15.06
C PHE A 30 0.78 -2.75 -14.25
N VAL A 31 -0.42 -2.94 -14.78
CA VAL A 31 -1.67 -2.50 -14.13
C VAL A 31 -1.82 -3.17 -12.77
N PHE A 32 -1.60 -4.48 -12.67
CA PHE A 32 -1.62 -5.19 -11.40
C PHE A 32 -0.63 -4.58 -10.38
N CYS A 33 0.62 -4.40 -10.78
CA CYS A 33 1.66 -3.87 -9.90
C CYS A 33 1.37 -2.42 -9.47
N PHE A 34 0.91 -1.59 -10.40
CA PHE A 34 0.54 -0.21 -10.12
C PHE A 34 -0.62 -0.11 -9.12
N LEU A 35 -1.66 -0.92 -9.31
CA LEU A 35 -2.80 -0.99 -8.39
C LEU A 35 -2.37 -1.49 -7.00
N LEU A 36 -1.52 -2.51 -6.94
CA LEU A 36 -0.97 -3.04 -5.69
C LEU A 36 -0.18 -1.96 -4.92
N ILE A 37 0.74 -1.26 -5.59
CA ILE A 37 1.54 -0.19 -4.97
C ILE A 37 0.62 0.94 -4.50
N SER A 38 -0.31 1.38 -5.35
CA SER A 38 -1.26 2.44 -5.03
C SER A 38 -2.12 2.10 -3.82
N TYR A 39 -2.55 0.83 -3.73
CA TYR A 39 -3.33 0.34 -2.60
C TYR A 39 -2.53 0.40 -1.30
N LEU A 40 -1.31 -0.16 -1.30
CA LEU A 40 -0.43 -0.17 -0.13
C LEU A 40 -0.09 1.26 0.32
N GLU A 41 0.17 2.17 -0.61
CA GLU A 41 0.47 3.57 -0.29
C GLU A 41 -0.71 4.27 0.37
N LYS A 42 -1.92 4.06 -0.16
CA LYS A 42 -3.16 4.61 0.44
C LYS A 42 -3.40 4.05 1.84
N ALA A 43 -3.20 2.75 2.05
CA ALA A 43 -3.38 2.12 3.35
C ALA A 43 -2.40 2.73 4.38
N ILE A 44 -1.11 2.82 4.04
CA ILE A 44 -0.10 3.46 4.91
C ILE A 44 -0.48 4.92 5.19
N GLN A 45 -0.80 5.69 4.14
CA GLN A 45 -1.13 7.11 4.28
C GLN A 45 -2.33 7.33 5.20
N LYS A 46 -3.37 6.50 5.08
CA LYS A 46 -4.54 6.56 5.93
C LYS A 46 -4.17 6.35 7.41
N THR A 47 -3.43 5.30 7.72
CA THR A 47 -3.03 5.02 9.10
C THR A 47 -2.12 6.10 9.67
N LEU A 48 -1.18 6.62 8.88
CA LEU A 48 -0.33 7.73 9.30
C LEU A 48 -1.15 9.00 9.58
N TYR A 49 -2.14 9.27 8.73
CA TYR A 49 -3.01 10.42 8.88
C TYR A 49 -3.80 10.33 10.19
N GLU A 50 -4.44 9.18 10.46
CA GLU A 50 -5.19 8.92 11.68
C GLU A 50 -4.30 9.05 12.93
N ALA A 51 -3.12 8.41 12.92
CA ALA A 51 -2.17 8.48 14.03
C ALA A 51 -1.68 9.92 14.31
N LEU A 52 -1.40 10.70 13.26
CA LEU A 52 -0.97 12.09 13.41
C LEU A 52 -2.11 12.97 13.91
N LEU A 53 -3.33 12.77 13.41
CA LEU A 53 -4.50 13.55 13.84
C LEU A 53 -4.86 13.28 15.30
N ASP A 54 -4.77 12.03 15.75
CA ASP A 54 -5.03 11.63 17.14
C ASP A 54 -3.95 12.13 18.11
N SER A 55 -2.72 12.35 17.62
CA SER A 55 -1.64 12.92 18.42
C SER A 55 -1.77 14.42 18.68
N GLN A 56 -2.65 15.11 17.94
CA GLN A 56 -2.88 16.55 18.08
C GLN A 56 -3.92 16.83 19.18
N LYS A 57 -3.69 17.91 19.94
CA LYS A 57 -4.71 18.44 20.85
C LYS A 57 -5.95 18.84 20.04
N GLU A 58 -7.14 18.61 20.58
CA GLU A 58 -8.40 18.87 19.87
C GLU A 58 -8.52 20.29 19.32
N GLU A 59 -8.03 21.28 20.07
CA GLU A 59 -8.04 22.70 19.71
C GLU A 59 -7.08 23.05 18.55
N LEU A 60 -6.18 22.15 18.17
CA LEU A 60 -5.09 22.37 17.20
C LEU A 60 -5.02 21.25 16.16
N LYS A 61 -6.18 20.72 15.74
CA LYS A 61 -6.24 19.72 14.67
C LYS A 61 -6.03 20.38 13.29
N TYR A 62 -4.87 20.13 12.69
CA TYR A 62 -4.48 20.65 11.37
C TYR A 62 -4.44 19.54 10.32
N SER A 63 -5.60 19.05 9.91
CA SER A 63 -5.77 18.01 8.89
C SER A 63 -5.04 18.30 7.57
N GLU A 64 -5.18 19.54 7.08
CA GLU A 64 -4.57 19.97 5.82
C GLU A 64 -3.04 19.94 5.85
N LEU A 65 -2.45 20.26 7.01
CA LEU A 65 -1.01 20.19 7.21
C LEU A 65 -0.53 18.73 7.23
N ILE A 66 -1.29 17.83 7.87
CA ILE A 66 -0.98 16.39 7.86
C ILE A 66 -1.01 15.87 6.42
N ASP A 67 -2.04 16.21 5.65
CA ASP A 67 -2.16 15.83 4.25
C ASP A 67 -0.99 16.33 3.42
N LEU A 68 -0.59 17.59 3.59
CA LEU A 68 0.56 18.18 2.90
C LEU A 68 1.84 17.40 3.26
N LEU A 69 2.09 17.18 4.56
CA LEU A 69 3.27 16.46 5.03
C LEU A 69 3.35 15.04 4.44
N LEU A 70 2.24 14.32 4.41
CA LEU A 70 2.20 12.96 3.88
C LEU A 70 2.32 12.93 2.35
N LYS A 71 1.73 13.90 1.62
CA LYS A 71 1.87 14.01 0.16
C LYS A 71 3.33 14.20 -0.26
N GLU A 72 4.09 15.01 0.48
CA GLU A 72 5.49 15.29 0.21
C GLU A 72 6.44 14.11 0.53
N LYS A 73 5.97 13.07 1.24
CA LYS A 73 6.78 11.88 1.54
C LYS A 73 6.73 10.86 0.41
N THR A 74 7.88 10.31 0.07
CA THR A 74 7.97 9.11 -0.77
C THR A 74 7.33 7.90 -0.08
N PHE A 75 6.92 6.89 -0.84
CA PHE A 75 6.42 5.61 -0.31
C PHE A 75 7.36 5.01 0.76
N THR A 76 8.67 5.01 0.51
CA THR A 76 9.66 4.48 1.45
C THR A 76 9.69 5.27 2.75
N GLN A 77 9.68 6.61 2.68
CA GLN A 77 9.62 7.45 3.88
C GLN A 77 8.32 7.24 4.67
N LYS A 78 7.16 7.12 3.99
CA LYS A 78 5.90 6.78 4.64
C LYS A 78 5.99 5.43 5.35
N LEU A 79 6.57 4.43 4.69
CA LEU A 79 6.76 3.09 5.27
C LEU A 79 7.71 3.09 6.47
N ASP A 80 8.78 3.87 6.44
CA ASP A 80 9.71 4.01 7.57
C ASP A 80 9.03 4.64 8.79
N ILE A 81 8.23 5.70 8.58
CA ILE A 81 7.45 6.35 9.65
C ILE A 81 6.38 5.39 10.18
N PHE A 82 5.69 4.68 9.30
CA PHE A 82 4.70 3.68 9.69
C PHE A 82 5.33 2.57 10.52
N GLU A 83 6.47 2.04 10.09
CA GLU A 83 7.23 1.03 10.84
C GLU A 83 7.68 1.53 12.21
N PHE A 84 8.10 2.79 12.32
CA PHE A 84 8.42 3.42 13.61
C PHE A 84 7.19 3.47 14.55
N LEU A 85 6.03 3.89 14.04
CA LEU A 85 4.81 3.98 14.84
C LEU A 85 4.33 2.61 15.36
N ILE A 86 4.34 1.58 14.50
CA ILE A 86 3.86 0.25 14.88
C ILE A 86 4.80 -0.45 15.87
N ASN A 87 6.11 -0.17 15.80
CA ASN A 87 7.09 -0.76 16.70
C ASN A 87 7.12 -0.03 18.06
N GLY A 88 6.76 1.26 18.08
CA GLY A 88 6.75 2.08 19.29
C GLY A 88 5.47 2.00 20.12
N SER A 89 4.44 1.29 19.67
CA SER A 89 3.13 1.28 20.34
C SER A 89 2.55 -0.12 20.52
N SER A 90 2.05 -0.40 21.73
CA SER A 90 1.32 -1.63 22.06
C SER A 90 -0.06 -1.71 21.39
N VAL A 91 -0.59 -0.60 20.90
CA VAL A 91 -1.89 -0.53 20.22
C VAL A 91 -1.78 -1.04 18.77
N TRP A 92 -0.61 -0.89 18.16
CA TRP A 92 -0.37 -1.14 16.73
C TRP A 92 0.45 -2.43 16.44
N VAL A 93 0.52 -3.34 17.43
CA VAL A 93 1.38 -4.57 17.45
C VAL A 93 1.17 -5.52 16.25
N LYS A 94 0.11 -5.34 15.46
CA LYS A 94 -0.40 -6.31 14.47
C LYS A 94 0.14 -6.09 13.03
N ASP A 95 0.98 -5.07 12.80
CA ASP A 95 1.37 -4.62 11.45
C ASP A 95 2.70 -5.14 10.88
N LYS A 96 3.45 -5.99 11.59
CA LYS A 96 4.75 -6.50 11.10
C LYS A 96 4.65 -7.27 9.77
N ASN A 97 3.57 -8.03 9.57
CA ASN A 97 3.33 -8.77 8.33
C ASN A 97 3.03 -7.82 7.16
N PHE A 98 2.28 -6.75 7.43
CA PHE A 98 1.96 -5.73 6.45
C PHE A 98 3.22 -4.94 6.05
N VAL A 99 4.04 -4.52 7.01
CA VAL A 99 5.35 -3.90 6.70
C VAL A 99 6.23 -4.84 5.89
N SER A 100 6.31 -6.11 6.27
CA SER A 100 7.07 -7.11 5.53
C SER A 100 6.58 -7.25 4.07
N LEU A 101 5.27 -7.23 3.85
CA LEU A 101 4.66 -7.20 2.51
C LEU A 101 5.07 -5.92 1.76
N CYS A 102 4.91 -4.74 2.36
CA CYS A 102 5.27 -3.46 1.74
C CYS A 102 6.76 -3.40 1.36
N ARG A 103 7.67 -3.90 2.22
CA ARG A 103 9.11 -3.97 1.93
C ARG A 103 9.41 -4.90 0.75
N ARG A 104 8.75 -6.06 0.69
CA ARG A 104 8.87 -6.99 -0.45
C ARG A 104 8.39 -6.35 -1.75
N VAL A 105 7.22 -5.70 -1.73
CA VAL A 105 6.68 -5.00 -2.91
C VAL A 105 7.59 -3.84 -3.32
N ASN A 106 8.13 -3.07 -2.36
CA ASN A 106 9.02 -1.95 -2.68
C ASN A 106 10.30 -2.41 -3.39
N SER A 107 10.94 -3.47 -2.87
CA SER A 107 12.22 -3.99 -3.40
C SER A 107 12.07 -4.74 -4.72
N GLY A 108 11.11 -5.65 -4.81
CA GLY A 108 10.95 -6.55 -5.96
C GLY A 108 10.03 -6.04 -7.07
N ILE A 109 9.16 -5.07 -6.78
CA ILE A 109 8.15 -4.58 -7.72
C ILE A 109 8.32 -3.08 -7.97
N ARG A 110 8.15 -2.21 -6.96
CA ARG A 110 8.07 -0.75 -7.14
C ARG A 110 9.32 -0.17 -7.80
N ASN A 111 10.51 -0.50 -7.30
CA ASN A 111 11.76 -0.02 -7.88
C ASN A 111 11.92 -0.43 -9.34
N LYS A 112 11.63 -1.70 -9.66
CA LYS A 112 11.73 -2.22 -11.03
C LYS A 112 10.67 -1.63 -11.96
N LEU A 113 9.45 -1.43 -11.45
CA LEU A 113 8.35 -0.78 -12.17
C LEU A 113 8.68 0.67 -12.51
N PHE A 114 9.28 1.43 -11.57
CA PHE A 114 9.73 2.81 -11.81
C PHE A 114 10.80 2.91 -12.90
N HIS A 115 11.63 1.87 -13.05
CA HIS A 115 12.62 1.77 -14.11
C HIS A 115 12.11 1.04 -15.37
N PHE A 116 10.79 0.77 -15.48
CA PHE A 116 10.16 0.07 -16.60
C PHE A 116 10.73 -1.34 -16.89
N LYS A 117 11.30 -2.01 -15.89
CA LYS A 117 11.88 -3.36 -16.02
C LYS A 117 10.86 -4.46 -15.75
N LEU A 118 9.85 -4.56 -16.62
CA LEU A 118 8.69 -5.45 -16.41
C LEU A 118 9.05 -6.94 -16.37
N ASN A 119 10.06 -7.34 -17.12
CA ASN A 119 10.59 -8.71 -17.15
C ASN A 119 11.39 -9.10 -15.91
N GLU A 120 11.74 -8.13 -15.05
CA GLU A 120 12.48 -8.37 -13.81
C GLU A 120 11.57 -8.37 -12.56
N LEU A 121 10.27 -8.09 -12.69
CA LEU A 121 9.36 -7.97 -11.55
C LEU A 121 9.23 -9.29 -10.78
N GLU A 122 9.57 -9.25 -9.48
CA GLU A 122 9.59 -10.44 -8.63
C GLU A 122 8.91 -10.22 -7.28
N TYR A 123 8.32 -11.29 -6.75
CA TYR A 123 7.79 -11.33 -5.39
C TYR A 123 8.18 -12.65 -4.73
N ARG A 124 9.04 -12.59 -3.70
CA ARG A 124 9.66 -13.79 -3.08
C ARG A 124 10.35 -14.70 -4.10
N GLY A 125 11.04 -14.11 -5.08
CA GLY A 125 11.68 -14.83 -6.19
C GLY A 125 10.72 -15.39 -7.24
N MET A 126 9.41 -15.13 -7.12
CA MET A 126 8.41 -15.54 -8.11
C MET A 126 8.20 -14.46 -9.16
N ASP A 127 8.15 -14.87 -10.43
CA ASP A 127 7.78 -14.00 -11.57
C ASP A 127 6.35 -13.47 -11.43
N VAL A 128 6.21 -12.15 -11.28
CA VAL A 128 4.93 -11.46 -11.06
C VAL A 128 4.05 -11.45 -12.32
N SER A 129 4.62 -11.69 -13.50
CA SER A 129 3.85 -11.71 -14.75
C SER A 129 2.97 -12.96 -14.92
N LYS A 130 3.05 -13.92 -13.99
CA LYS A 130 2.17 -15.10 -13.94
C LYS A 130 0.97 -14.83 -13.02
N VAL A 131 -0.24 -15.05 -13.54
CA VAL A 131 -1.51 -14.85 -12.81
C VAL A 131 -1.56 -15.63 -11.49
N GLU A 132 -1.06 -16.86 -11.47
CA GLU A 132 -0.95 -17.67 -10.24
C GLU A 132 -0.14 -17.00 -9.13
N ASN A 133 0.91 -16.26 -9.49
CA ASN A 133 1.76 -15.55 -8.53
C ASN A 133 1.13 -14.24 -8.09
N GLN A 134 0.41 -13.54 -8.98
CA GLN A 134 -0.41 -12.38 -8.62
C GLN A 134 -1.47 -12.76 -7.59
N ASN A 135 -2.14 -13.90 -7.77
CA ASN A 135 -3.12 -14.42 -6.81
C ASN A 135 -2.48 -14.71 -5.44
N LYS A 136 -1.24 -15.23 -5.40
CA LYS A 136 -0.50 -15.42 -4.13
C LYS A 136 -0.19 -14.08 -3.45
N ILE A 137 0.17 -13.05 -4.22
CA ILE A 137 0.39 -11.70 -3.67
C ILE A 137 -0.89 -11.14 -3.07
N ILE A 138 -2.03 -11.31 -3.76
CA ILE A 138 -3.34 -10.89 -3.24
C ILE A 138 -3.68 -11.66 -1.96
N ALA A 139 -3.43 -12.96 -1.90
CA ALA A 139 -3.67 -13.75 -0.70
C ALA A 139 -2.80 -13.28 0.49
N ASP A 140 -1.52 -12.98 0.24
CA ASP A 140 -0.62 -12.38 1.23
C ASP A 140 -1.12 -11.01 1.70
N LEU A 141 -1.63 -10.18 0.79
CA LEU A 141 -2.24 -8.88 1.10
C LEU A 141 -3.46 -9.05 2.02
N ILE A 142 -4.42 -9.88 1.63
CA ILE A 142 -5.62 -10.16 2.43
C ILE A 142 -5.26 -10.73 3.81
N SER A 143 -4.27 -11.63 3.86
CA SER A 143 -3.81 -12.21 5.12
C SER A 143 -3.14 -11.18 6.04
N ALA A 144 -2.37 -10.25 5.46
CA ALA A 144 -1.78 -9.15 6.19
C ALA A 144 -2.88 -8.22 6.75
N GLU A 145 -3.90 -7.89 5.96
CA GLU A 145 -4.99 -6.98 6.35
C GLU A 145 -6.01 -7.56 7.33
N ALA A 146 -6.38 -8.84 7.20
CA ALA A 146 -7.34 -9.46 8.10
C ALA A 146 -6.86 -9.40 9.56
N LYS A 147 -5.54 -9.40 9.76
CA LYS A 147 -4.90 -9.25 11.07
C LYS A 147 -4.88 -7.80 11.58
N ILE A 148 -5.02 -6.81 10.69
CA ILE A 148 -5.20 -5.39 11.05
C ILE A 148 -6.60 -5.19 11.64
N LYS A 149 -7.64 -5.77 11.01
CA LYS A 149 -9.04 -5.61 11.46
C LYS A 149 -9.40 -6.37 12.73
N GLN A 150 -8.76 -7.52 12.99
CA GLN A 150 -8.84 -8.20 14.30
C GLN A 150 -8.05 -7.46 15.41
N GLY A 151 -7.54 -6.27 15.08
CA GLY A 151 -6.98 -5.21 15.91
C GLY A 151 -7.90 -4.62 16.95
N GLU A 152 -9.17 -4.46 16.59
CA GLU A 152 -10.20 -3.88 17.44
C GLU A 152 -10.46 -4.81 18.63
N GLU A 153 -9.98 -4.45 19.83
CA GLU A 153 -10.45 -5.09 21.04
C GLU A 153 -11.96 -4.86 21.20
N PRO A 154 -12.71 -5.85 21.72
CA PRO A 154 -14.13 -5.67 22.00
C PRO A 154 -14.27 -4.49 22.96
N ILE A 155 -15.23 -3.60 22.67
CA ILE A 155 -15.68 -2.58 23.62
C ILE A 155 -15.98 -3.31 24.92
N SER A 156 -15.09 -3.22 25.91
CA SER A 156 -15.36 -3.71 27.24
C SER A 156 -16.50 -2.86 27.76
N MET A 157 -17.72 -3.41 27.78
CA MET A 157 -18.80 -2.83 28.56
C MET A 157 -18.40 -2.92 30.03
N GLN A 158 -17.67 -1.91 30.52
CA GLN A 158 -17.65 -1.60 31.93
C GLN A 158 -19.03 -1.03 32.28
N GLY A 159 -19.80 -1.87 32.94
CA GLY A 159 -21.07 -1.52 33.57
C GLY A 159 -21.39 -2.54 34.64
N LYS A 160 -20.47 -2.73 35.61
CA LYS A 160 -20.84 -3.28 36.92
C LYS A 160 -21.38 -2.14 37.76
N GLU A 161 -22.68 -2.23 38.02
CA GLU A 161 -23.38 -1.96 39.28
C GLU A 161 -22.99 -0.71 40.07
N SER A 162 -23.97 0.18 40.22
CA SER A 162 -24.37 0.76 41.51
C SER A 162 -25.88 0.92 41.52
#